data_AF-A0A661ZXL6-F1
#
_entry.id   AF-A0A661ZXL6-F1
#
_cell.length_a   1.000
_cell.length_b   1.000
_cell.length_c   1.000
_cell.angle_alpha   90.00
_cell.angle_beta   90.00
_cell.angle_gamma   90.00
#
_symmetry.space_group_name_H-M   'P 1'
#
loop_
_entity.id
_entity.type
_entity.pdbx_description
1 polymer ?
#
loop_
_entity_poly.entity_id
_entity_poly.type
_entity_poly.pdbx_seq_one_letter_code
_entity_poly.pdbx_strand_id
1 'polypeptide(L)'
;MTTKEKIKKGVAKIAAESQDIKNDIITFVGDEFKKSVKLKNQTSETIKEITKDTLDGIYEGIHEAKNKTQEVADKLKEKGVEIESVMKKSAEAMVNIAKQEGENALVVSKEAAEKAKEFFEEASKKAKYSIDEIDNKAKEQMEATLKDLNETKKEAKGKLEAISDALKDYANKKKNETSEAISNALHKTADKSKEAATDLMSLAKKHSKKLTSHSLSKVSDWLKKLSNKINS
;
A
#
# COMPACT_ATOMS: atom_id res chain seq x y z
N MET A 1 3.06 -14.49 -19.52
CA MET A 1 2.11 -15.12 -18.58
C MET A 1 1.45 -14.02 -17.77
N THR A 2 0.13 -13.92 -17.80
CA THR A 2 -0.66 -12.88 -17.10
C THR A 2 -0.61 -13.06 -15.58
N THR A 3 -1.05 -12.04 -14.83
CA THR A 3 -1.17 -12.11 -13.36
C THR A 3 -2.12 -13.24 -12.97
N LYS A 4 -3.31 -13.30 -13.60
CA LYS A 4 -4.26 -14.39 -13.41
C LYS A 4 -3.65 -15.77 -13.56
N GLU A 5 -2.93 -16.03 -14.66
CA GLU A 5 -2.33 -17.34 -14.94
C GLU A 5 -1.21 -17.71 -13.96
N LYS A 6 -0.41 -16.72 -13.52
CA LYS A 6 0.61 -16.92 -12.47
C LYS A 6 -0.04 -17.35 -11.17
N ILE A 7 -1.07 -16.62 -10.73
CA ILE A 7 -1.77 -16.89 -9.48
C ILE A 7 -2.44 -18.26 -9.54
N LYS A 8 -3.20 -18.53 -10.60
CA LYS A 8 -3.90 -19.81 -10.82
C LYS A 8 -2.97 -21.01 -10.68
N LYS A 9 -1.86 -21.02 -11.42
CA LYS A 9 -0.89 -22.13 -11.39
C LYS A 9 -0.23 -22.27 -10.02
N GLY A 10 0.14 -21.16 -9.37
CA GLY A 10 0.74 -21.19 -8.05
C GLY A 10 -0.21 -21.71 -6.97
N VAL A 11 -1.47 -21.25 -6.98
CA VAL A 11 -2.51 -21.72 -6.08
C VAL A 11 -2.79 -23.21 -6.28
N ALA A 12 -2.93 -23.66 -7.53
CA ALA A 12 -3.16 -25.07 -7.84
C ALA A 12 -1.99 -25.97 -7.39
N LYS A 13 -0.75 -25.46 -7.51
CA LYS A 13 0.45 -26.16 -7.03
C LYS A 13 0.49 -26.24 -5.50
N ILE A 14 0.27 -25.12 -4.81
CA ILE A 14 0.27 -25.07 -3.34
C ILE A 14 -0.81 -25.99 -2.77
N ALA A 15 -2.01 -25.98 -3.36
CA ALA A 15 -3.10 -26.87 -2.98
C ALA A 15 -2.72 -28.37 -3.06
N ALA A 16 -1.90 -28.75 -4.04
CA ALA A 16 -1.44 -30.13 -4.17
C ALA A 16 -0.31 -30.47 -3.18
N GLU A 17 0.65 -29.56 -2.99
CA GLU A 17 1.93 -29.88 -2.35
C GLU A 17 2.00 -29.48 -0.87
N SER A 18 1.37 -28.37 -0.48
CA SER A 18 1.55 -27.78 0.85
C SER A 18 0.88 -28.55 1.99
N GLN A 19 1.45 -28.44 3.19
CA GLN A 19 0.87 -28.90 4.45
C GLN A 19 -0.03 -27.85 5.13
N ASP A 20 0.28 -26.56 4.94
CA ASP A 20 -0.49 -25.40 5.42
C ASP A 20 -1.05 -24.62 4.22
N ILE A 21 -1.92 -25.29 3.47
CA ILE A 21 -2.41 -24.84 2.16
C ILE A 21 -2.99 -23.42 2.23
N LYS A 22 -3.78 -23.11 3.27
CA LYS A 22 -4.44 -21.80 3.37
C LYS A 22 -3.43 -20.67 3.49
N ASN A 23 -2.50 -20.77 4.45
CA ASN A 23 -1.56 -19.70 4.72
C ASN A 23 -0.54 -19.54 3.59
N ASP A 24 -0.13 -20.66 2.98
CA ASP A 24 0.78 -20.62 1.83
C ASP A 24 0.13 -19.97 0.61
N ILE A 25 -1.15 -20.24 0.33
CA ILE A 25 -1.89 -19.55 -0.74
C ILE A 25 -1.95 -18.05 -0.44
N ILE A 26 -2.33 -17.66 0.77
CA ILE A 26 -2.48 -16.23 1.14
C ILE A 26 -1.14 -15.51 1.01
N THR A 27 -0.05 -16.14 1.46
CA THR A 27 1.31 -15.59 1.38
C THR A 27 1.75 -15.43 -0.08
N PHE A 28 1.62 -16.49 -0.88
CA PHE A 28 1.97 -16.48 -2.29
C PHE A 28 1.19 -15.41 -3.07
N VAL A 29 -0.13 -15.34 -2.86
CA VAL A 29 -0.99 -14.34 -3.49
C VAL A 29 -0.58 -12.93 -3.08
N GLY A 30 -0.32 -12.72 -1.79
CA GLY A 30 0.14 -11.44 -1.27
C GLY A 30 1.45 -11.00 -1.94
N ASP A 31 2.43 -11.89 -2.04
CA ASP A 31 3.72 -11.61 -2.66
C ASP A 31 3.61 -11.28 -4.15
N GLU A 32 2.83 -12.05 -4.91
CA GLU A 32 2.61 -11.80 -6.34
C GLU A 32 1.81 -10.52 -6.58
N PHE A 33 0.81 -10.24 -5.74
CA PHE A 33 0.08 -8.97 -5.79
C PHE A 33 1.03 -7.80 -5.50
N LYS A 34 1.82 -7.89 -4.43
CA LYS A 34 2.83 -6.88 -4.06
C LYS A 34 3.80 -6.60 -5.19
N LYS A 35 4.33 -7.63 -5.86
CA LYS A 35 5.20 -7.48 -7.05
C LYS A 35 4.47 -6.75 -8.18
N SER A 36 3.20 -7.06 -8.39
CA SER A 36 2.39 -6.49 -9.47
C SER A 36 2.03 -5.02 -9.26
N VAL A 37 1.83 -4.57 -8.02
CA VAL A 37 1.41 -3.20 -7.68
C VAL A 37 2.56 -2.27 -7.25
N LYS A 38 3.79 -2.79 -7.12
CA LYS A 38 4.99 -2.03 -6.70
C LYS A 38 5.52 -1.04 -7.72
N LEU A 39 5.00 -1.05 -8.95
CA LEU A 39 5.43 -0.11 -9.99
C LEU A 39 4.85 1.29 -9.68
N LYS A 40 5.73 2.30 -9.57
CA LYS A 40 5.32 3.70 -9.50
C LYS A 40 4.48 4.05 -10.74
N ASN A 41 3.52 4.95 -10.58
CA ASN A 41 2.65 5.44 -11.67
C ASN A 41 1.69 4.40 -12.27
N GLN A 42 1.36 3.32 -11.56
CA GLN A 42 0.25 2.50 -12.01
C GLN A 42 -1.06 3.29 -11.96
N THR A 43 -1.81 3.20 -13.06
CA THR A 43 -3.13 3.81 -13.16
C THR A 43 -4.11 3.08 -12.24
N SER A 44 -5.18 3.75 -11.83
CA SER A 44 -6.26 3.11 -11.09
C SER A 44 -6.84 1.91 -11.85
N GLU A 45 -6.92 1.98 -13.18
CA GLU A 45 -7.43 0.88 -14.00
C GLU A 45 -6.50 -0.34 -13.98
N THR A 46 -5.19 -0.13 -14.06
CA THR A 46 -4.20 -1.22 -13.94
C THR A 46 -4.30 -1.92 -12.59
N ILE A 47 -4.47 -1.15 -11.50
CA ILE A 47 -4.66 -1.72 -10.16
C ILE A 47 -5.97 -2.51 -10.09
N LYS A 48 -7.05 -1.99 -10.67
CA LYS A 48 -8.35 -2.70 -10.73
C LYS A 48 -8.21 -4.04 -11.46
N GLU A 49 -7.54 -4.04 -12.60
CA GLU A 49 -7.29 -5.24 -13.39
C GLU A 49 -6.44 -6.25 -12.61
N ILE A 50 -5.31 -5.83 -12.02
CA ILE A 50 -4.46 -6.70 -11.20
C ILE A 50 -5.26 -7.33 -10.05
N THR A 51 -6.09 -6.56 -9.35
CA THR A 51 -6.93 -7.08 -8.27
C THR A 51 -7.94 -8.11 -8.78
N LYS A 52 -8.63 -7.83 -9.89
CA LYS A 52 -9.60 -8.75 -10.50
C LYS A 52 -8.92 -10.04 -10.99
N ASP A 53 -7.80 -9.92 -11.68
CA ASP A 53 -6.97 -11.04 -12.15
C ASP A 53 -6.48 -11.92 -11.00
N THR A 54 -6.07 -11.29 -9.90
CA THR A 54 -5.63 -12.01 -8.71
C THR A 54 -6.77 -12.82 -8.11
N LEU A 55 -7.96 -12.23 -7.99
CA LEU A 55 -9.17 -12.91 -7.48
C LEU A 55 -9.61 -14.07 -8.39
N ASP A 56 -9.66 -13.84 -9.69
CA ASP A 56 -9.95 -14.87 -10.69
C ASP A 56 -8.94 -16.02 -10.59
N GLY A 57 -7.64 -15.70 -10.48
CA GLY A 57 -6.57 -16.69 -10.36
C GLY A 57 -6.71 -17.55 -9.11
N ILE A 58 -7.07 -16.96 -7.96
CA ILE A 58 -7.34 -17.71 -6.72
C ILE A 58 -8.52 -18.65 -6.91
N TYR A 59 -9.64 -18.10 -7.41
CA TYR A 59 -10.88 -18.85 -7.58
C TYR A 59 -10.69 -20.04 -8.53
N GLU A 60 -10.10 -19.80 -9.69
CA GLU A 60 -9.82 -20.85 -10.68
C GLU A 60 -8.76 -21.83 -10.19
N GLY A 61 -7.71 -21.38 -9.51
CA GLY A 61 -6.65 -22.25 -9.00
C GLY A 61 -7.15 -23.25 -7.95
N ILE A 62 -8.05 -22.81 -7.05
CA ILE A 62 -8.67 -23.70 -6.05
C ILE A 62 -9.59 -24.72 -6.73
N HIS A 63 -10.41 -24.28 -7.70
CA HIS A 63 -11.28 -25.18 -8.44
C HIS A 63 -10.50 -26.19 -9.29
N GLU A 64 -9.43 -25.76 -9.95
CA GLU A 64 -8.53 -26.63 -10.69
C GLU A 64 -7.90 -27.67 -9.78
N ALA A 65 -7.38 -27.27 -8.61
CA ALA A 65 -6.81 -28.20 -7.64
C ALA A 65 -7.84 -29.24 -7.17
N LYS A 66 -9.06 -28.80 -6.86
CA LYS A 66 -10.16 -29.68 -6.42
C LYS A 66 -10.54 -30.72 -7.46
N ASN A 67 -10.40 -30.39 -8.74
CA ASN A 67 -10.73 -31.29 -9.86
C ASN A 67 -9.51 -32.05 -10.41
N LYS A 68 -8.30 -31.84 -9.85
CA LYS A 68 -7.06 -32.42 -10.38
C LYS A 68 -6.96 -33.92 -10.10
N THR A 69 -7.11 -34.32 -8.84
CA THR A 69 -7.19 -35.73 -8.40
C THR A 69 -8.07 -35.84 -7.16
N GLN A 70 -8.62 -37.04 -6.91
CA GLN A 70 -9.38 -37.31 -5.69
C GLN A 70 -8.53 -37.08 -4.42
N GLU A 71 -7.25 -37.45 -4.46
CA GLU A 71 -6.30 -37.22 -3.36
C GLU A 71 -6.17 -35.73 -3.00
N VAL A 72 -6.01 -34.85 -4.00
CA VAL A 72 -5.94 -33.40 -3.76
C VAL A 72 -7.27 -32.86 -3.23
N ALA A 73 -8.39 -33.35 -3.75
CA ALA A 73 -9.71 -32.96 -3.27
C ALA A 73 -9.93 -33.32 -1.79
N ASP A 74 -9.50 -34.52 -1.38
CA ASP A 74 -9.63 -34.98 0.00
C ASP A 74 -8.66 -34.25 0.92
N LYS A 75 -7.41 -34.02 0.46
CA LYS A 75 -6.45 -33.17 1.19
C LYS A 75 -6.99 -31.76 1.45
N LEU A 76 -7.64 -31.13 0.46
CA LEU A 76 -8.27 -29.83 0.63
C LEU A 76 -9.38 -29.85 1.69
N LYS A 77 -10.20 -30.91 1.72
CA LYS A 77 -11.25 -31.08 2.76
C LYS A 77 -10.64 -31.31 4.14
N GLU A 78 -9.67 -32.20 4.25
CA GLU A 78 -8.98 -32.54 5.52
C GLU A 78 -8.29 -31.32 6.14
N LYS A 79 -7.67 -30.48 5.30
CA LYS A 79 -7.05 -29.21 5.71
C LYS A 79 -8.07 -28.07 5.83
N GLY A 80 -9.36 -28.36 5.66
CA GLY A 80 -10.48 -27.44 5.79
C GLY A 80 -10.42 -26.25 4.84
N VAL A 81 -9.81 -26.39 3.65
CA VAL A 81 -9.62 -25.31 2.68
C VAL A 81 -10.95 -24.89 2.07
N GLU A 82 -11.50 -23.81 2.61
CA GLU A 82 -12.72 -23.18 2.12
C GLU A 82 -12.39 -22.01 1.20
N ILE A 83 -12.91 -22.05 -0.03
CA ILE A 83 -12.68 -21.01 -1.04
C ILE A 83 -13.11 -19.62 -0.55
N GLU A 84 -14.18 -19.53 0.25
CA GLU A 84 -14.62 -18.28 0.87
C GLU A 84 -13.54 -17.70 1.78
N SER A 85 -13.00 -18.52 2.69
CA SER A 85 -11.97 -18.11 3.64
C SER A 85 -10.72 -17.64 2.92
N VAL A 86 -10.29 -18.37 1.87
CA VAL A 86 -9.11 -18.03 1.09
C VAL A 86 -9.32 -16.74 0.28
N MET A 87 -10.46 -16.58 -0.39
CA MET A 87 -10.80 -15.36 -1.12
C MET A 87 -10.84 -14.13 -0.22
N LYS A 88 -11.52 -14.24 0.93
CA LYS A 88 -11.59 -13.16 1.92
C LYS A 88 -10.20 -12.76 2.42
N LYS A 89 -9.42 -13.73 2.92
CA LYS A 89 -8.10 -13.44 3.50
C LYS A 89 -7.11 -12.93 2.47
N SER A 90 -7.19 -13.41 1.24
CA SER A 90 -6.39 -12.90 0.13
C SER A 90 -6.75 -11.45 -0.23
N ALA A 91 -8.04 -11.12 -0.25
CA ALA A 91 -8.49 -9.74 -0.44
C ALA A 91 -8.02 -8.82 0.70
N GLU A 92 -8.11 -9.30 1.95
CA GLU A 92 -7.59 -8.57 3.12
C GLU A 92 -6.06 -8.37 3.02
N ALA A 93 -5.32 -9.39 2.56
CA ALA A 93 -3.88 -9.28 2.32
C ALA A 93 -3.55 -8.22 1.26
N MET A 94 -4.29 -8.17 0.14
CA MET A 94 -4.11 -7.14 -0.89
C MET A 94 -4.31 -5.72 -0.35
N VAL A 95 -5.36 -5.50 0.45
CA VAL A 95 -5.62 -4.21 1.11
C VAL A 95 -4.49 -3.86 2.09
N ASN A 96 -4.07 -4.82 2.92
CA ASN A 96 -3.00 -4.62 3.90
C ASN A 96 -1.67 -4.27 3.23
N ILE A 97 -1.33 -4.93 2.12
CA ILE A 97 -0.13 -4.62 1.33
C ILE A 97 -0.19 -3.19 0.80
N ALA A 98 -1.30 -2.79 0.18
CA ALA A 98 -1.44 -1.44 -0.35
C ALA A 98 -1.37 -0.37 0.75
N LYS A 99 -1.98 -0.64 1.91
CA LYS A 99 -1.89 0.21 3.10
C LYS A 99 -0.46 0.34 3.59
N GLN A 100 0.24 -0.78 3.80
CA GLN A 100 1.62 -0.79 4.29
C GLN A 100 2.59 -0.10 3.34
N GLU A 101 2.50 -0.34 2.04
CA GLU A 101 3.36 0.34 1.06
C GLU A 101 3.09 1.85 1.06
N GLY A 102 1.83 2.28 1.19
CA GLY A 102 1.46 3.68 1.34
C GLY A 102 1.99 4.31 2.62
N GLU A 103 1.84 3.65 3.77
CA GLU A 103 2.37 4.09 5.05
C GLU A 103 3.90 4.19 5.04
N ASN A 104 4.59 3.19 4.50
CA ASN A 104 6.05 3.19 4.36
C ASN A 104 6.53 4.36 3.50
N ALA A 105 5.85 4.65 2.38
CA ALA A 105 6.20 5.77 1.53
C ALA A 105 6.01 7.13 2.24
N LEU A 106 4.97 7.26 3.07
CA LEU A 106 4.77 8.46 3.91
C LEU A 106 5.86 8.60 5.00
N VAL A 107 6.34 7.48 5.56
CA VAL A 107 7.44 7.47 6.55
C VAL A 107 8.74 7.92 5.90
N VAL A 108 9.10 7.36 4.74
CA VAL A 108 10.30 7.76 3.99
C VAL A 108 10.27 9.26 3.64
N SER A 109 9.12 9.78 3.20
CA SER A 109 8.95 11.21 2.92
C SER A 109 9.15 12.07 4.17
N LYS A 110 8.67 11.61 5.32
CA LYS A 110 8.86 12.31 6.60
C LYS A 110 10.33 12.31 7.04
N GLU A 111 11.02 11.17 6.92
CA GLU A 111 12.43 11.04 7.29
C GLU A 111 13.33 11.92 6.41
N ALA A 112 13.01 12.04 5.11
CA ALA A 112 13.70 12.95 4.19
C ALA A 112 13.61 14.42 4.67
N ALA A 113 12.43 14.87 5.10
CA ALA A 113 12.27 16.21 5.67
C ALA A 113 13.04 16.41 6.98
N GLU A 114 13.03 15.41 7.87
CA GLU A 114 13.75 15.46 9.14
C GLU A 114 15.27 15.53 8.90
N LYS A 115 15.81 14.78 7.93
CA LYS A 115 17.22 14.86 7.51
C LYS A 115 17.59 16.19 6.86
N ALA A 116 16.73 16.73 5.99
CA ALA A 116 16.96 18.05 5.38
C ALA A 116 17.11 19.14 6.46
N LYS A 117 16.27 19.07 7.50
CA LYS A 117 16.36 19.97 8.66
C LYS A 117 17.70 19.86 9.40
N GLU A 118 18.17 18.64 9.69
CA GLU A 118 19.46 18.42 10.35
C GLU A 118 20.63 18.98 9.54
N PHE A 119 20.62 18.77 8.21
CA PHE A 119 21.63 19.30 7.31
C PHE A 119 21.74 20.84 7.39
N PHE A 120 20.60 21.56 7.38
CA PHE A 120 20.61 23.01 7.45
C PHE A 120 21.06 23.55 8.81
N GLU A 121 20.69 22.88 9.91
CA GLU A 121 21.19 23.20 11.24
C GLU A 121 22.72 23.07 11.33
N GLU A 122 23.30 22.06 10.67
CA GLU A 122 24.74 21.86 10.62
C GLU A 122 25.45 22.86 9.70
N ALA A 123 24.87 23.14 8.52
CA ALA A 123 25.42 24.05 7.52
C ALA A 123 25.60 25.48 8.07
N SER A 124 24.63 25.95 8.87
CA SER A 124 24.71 27.24 9.55
C SER A 124 25.75 27.27 10.66
N LYS A 125 25.85 26.22 11.49
CA LYS A 125 26.88 26.14 12.54
C LYS A 125 28.30 26.25 11.97
N LYS A 126 28.50 25.73 10.76
CA LYS A 126 29.79 25.74 10.07
C LYS A 126 30.03 27.00 9.22
N ALA A 127 29.14 28.00 9.30
CA ALA A 127 29.20 29.26 8.54
C ALA A 127 29.46 29.07 7.02
N LYS A 128 29.03 27.94 6.46
CA LYS A 128 29.33 27.58 5.06
C LYS A 128 28.47 28.33 4.03
N TYR A 129 27.37 28.95 4.47
CA TYR A 129 26.39 29.66 3.64
C TYR A 129 25.89 30.89 4.39
N SER A 130 25.38 31.87 3.64
CA SER A 130 24.70 33.02 4.25
C SER A 130 23.36 32.59 4.88
N ILE A 131 22.85 33.38 5.81
CA ILE A 131 21.53 33.13 6.43
C ILE A 131 20.42 33.06 5.38
N ASP A 132 20.44 33.95 4.39
CA ASP A 132 19.44 34.02 3.33
C ASP A 132 19.52 32.80 2.38
N GLU A 133 20.73 32.32 2.09
CA GLU A 133 20.93 31.08 1.31
C GLU A 133 20.42 29.85 2.05
N ILE A 134 20.59 29.80 3.37
CA ILE A 134 20.10 28.70 4.20
C ILE A 134 18.56 28.72 4.28
N ASP A 135 17.96 29.90 4.44
CA ASP A 135 16.51 30.06 4.46
C ASP A 135 15.87 29.64 3.12
N ASN A 136 16.42 30.11 2.00
CA ASN A 136 15.92 29.76 0.67
C ASN A 136 16.04 28.26 0.39
N LYS A 137 17.20 27.65 0.64
CA LYS A 137 17.38 26.20 0.43
C LYS A 137 16.51 25.36 1.37
N ALA A 138 16.30 25.80 2.60
CA ALA A 138 15.42 25.10 3.55
C ALA A 138 13.97 25.14 3.07
N LYS A 139 13.49 26.30 2.60
CA LYS A 139 12.15 26.44 2.01
C LYS A 139 11.98 25.56 0.78
N GLU A 140 12.91 25.60 -0.17
CA GLU A 140 12.86 24.78 -1.39
C GLU A 140 12.80 23.28 -1.08
N GLN A 141 13.63 22.78 -0.16
CA GLN A 141 13.62 21.38 0.26
C GLN A 141 12.33 20.98 0.99
N MET A 142 11.79 21.87 1.82
CA MET A 142 10.50 21.64 2.50
C MET A 142 9.35 21.59 1.50
N GLU A 143 9.32 22.50 0.53
CA GLU A 143 8.31 22.53 -0.54
C GLU A 143 8.38 21.27 -1.40
N ALA A 144 9.58 20.86 -1.80
CA ALA A 144 9.80 19.60 -2.51
C ALA A 144 9.30 18.39 -1.70
N THR A 145 9.64 18.32 -0.41
CA THR A 145 9.18 17.21 0.44
C THR A 145 7.66 17.23 0.66
N LEU A 146 7.05 18.41 0.78
CA LEU A 146 5.59 18.54 0.88
C LEU A 146 4.89 18.11 -0.40
N LYS A 147 5.48 18.43 -1.57
CA LYS A 147 4.99 17.95 -2.87
C LYS A 147 5.06 16.44 -2.96
N ASP A 148 6.21 15.85 -2.63
CA ASP A 148 6.42 14.39 -2.63
C ASP A 148 5.45 13.68 -1.67
N LEU A 149 5.24 14.25 -0.47
CA LEU A 149 4.28 13.73 0.50
C LEU A 149 2.84 13.76 -0.06
N ASN A 150 2.46 14.84 -0.75
CA ASN A 150 1.13 15.00 -1.34
C ASN A 150 0.91 14.04 -2.52
N GLU A 151 1.91 13.88 -3.39
CA GLU A 151 1.88 12.92 -4.50
C GLU A 151 1.80 11.49 -3.98
N THR A 152 2.66 11.12 -3.03
CA THR A 152 2.66 9.81 -2.36
C THR A 152 1.31 9.50 -1.72
N LYS A 153 0.73 10.47 -1.00
CA LYS A 153 -0.60 10.33 -0.40
C LYS A 153 -1.67 10.09 -1.47
N LYS A 154 -1.65 10.86 -2.57
CA LYS A 154 -2.64 10.75 -3.65
C LYS A 154 -2.53 9.39 -4.35
N GLU A 155 -1.31 8.93 -4.61
CA GLU A 155 -1.05 7.62 -5.21
C GLU A 155 -1.54 6.49 -4.30
N ALA A 156 -1.13 6.49 -3.03
CA ALA A 156 -1.52 5.45 -2.07
C ALA A 156 -3.04 5.39 -1.86
N LYS A 157 -3.69 6.56 -1.76
CA LYS A 157 -5.15 6.67 -1.71
C LYS A 157 -5.79 6.07 -2.97
N GLY A 158 -5.31 6.47 -4.15
CA GLY A 158 -5.85 6.01 -5.43
C GLY A 158 -5.75 4.49 -5.60
N LYS A 159 -4.65 3.88 -5.12
CA LYS A 159 -4.50 2.40 -5.11
C LYS A 159 -5.54 1.73 -4.22
N LEU A 160 -5.76 2.23 -3.00
CA LEU A 160 -6.75 1.67 -2.08
C LEU A 160 -8.20 1.85 -2.57
N GLU A 161 -8.51 2.98 -3.20
CA GLU A 161 -9.82 3.21 -3.84
C GLU A 161 -10.02 2.29 -5.04
N ALA A 162 -8.98 2.12 -5.88
CA ALA A 162 -9.02 1.19 -7.02
C ALA A 162 -9.23 -0.26 -6.56
N ILE A 163 -8.54 -0.71 -5.51
CA ILE A 163 -8.75 -2.04 -4.91
C ILE A 163 -10.19 -2.17 -4.39
N SER A 164 -10.69 -1.15 -3.69
CA SER A 164 -12.07 -1.14 -3.18
C SER A 164 -13.09 -1.32 -4.30
N ASP A 165 -12.99 -0.51 -5.35
CA ASP A 165 -13.87 -0.58 -6.51
C ASP A 165 -13.76 -1.95 -7.19
N ALA A 166 -12.55 -2.46 -7.38
CA ALA A 166 -12.33 -3.77 -8.00
C ALA A 166 -12.97 -4.91 -7.20
N LEU A 167 -12.89 -4.87 -5.88
CA LEU A 167 -13.54 -5.84 -5.00
C LEU A 167 -15.06 -5.79 -5.13
N LYS A 168 -15.67 -4.60 -5.16
CA LYS A 168 -17.13 -4.44 -5.35
C LYS A 168 -17.57 -4.90 -6.74
N ASP A 169 -16.84 -4.47 -7.77
CA ASP A 169 -17.09 -4.88 -9.15
C ASP A 169 -17.02 -6.40 -9.30
N TYR A 170 -15.98 -7.03 -8.74
CA TYR A 170 -15.79 -8.46 -8.79
C TYR A 170 -16.93 -9.19 -8.08
N ALA A 171 -17.28 -8.78 -6.85
CA ALA A 171 -18.38 -9.35 -6.09
C ALA A 171 -19.71 -9.29 -6.85
N ASN A 172 -20.01 -8.15 -7.47
CA ASN A 172 -21.23 -7.97 -8.25
C ASN A 172 -21.22 -8.80 -9.54
N LYS A 173 -20.11 -8.79 -10.29
CA LYS A 173 -19.96 -9.52 -11.56
C LYS A 173 -20.03 -11.04 -11.35
N LYS A 174 -19.45 -11.54 -10.27
CA LYS A 174 -19.37 -12.98 -9.94
C LYS A 174 -20.49 -13.45 -9.02
N LYS A 175 -21.53 -12.64 -8.77
CA LYS A 175 -22.62 -12.97 -7.83
C LYS A 175 -23.36 -14.28 -8.17
N ASN A 176 -23.42 -14.65 -9.46
CA ASN A 176 -24.04 -15.90 -9.92
C ASN A 176 -23.06 -17.08 -10.01
N GLU A 177 -21.76 -16.82 -9.87
CA GLU A 177 -20.68 -17.82 -9.96
C GLU A 177 -20.04 -18.14 -8.59
N THR A 178 -20.29 -17.29 -7.59
CA THR A 178 -19.70 -17.36 -6.25
C THR A 178 -20.80 -17.38 -5.20
N SER A 179 -20.47 -17.84 -4.00
CA SER A 179 -21.42 -17.81 -2.88
C SER A 179 -21.71 -16.37 -2.45
N GLU A 180 -22.89 -16.15 -1.90
CA GLU A 180 -23.24 -14.86 -1.27
C GLU A 180 -22.24 -14.47 -0.18
N ALA A 181 -21.69 -15.44 0.54
CA ALA A 181 -20.67 -15.22 1.55
C ALA A 181 -19.36 -14.66 0.97
N ILE A 182 -18.91 -15.13 -0.20
CA ILE A 182 -17.77 -14.51 -0.93
C ILE A 182 -18.12 -13.07 -1.30
N SER A 183 -19.28 -12.84 -1.91
CA SER A 183 -19.71 -11.49 -2.30
C SER A 183 -19.72 -10.53 -1.11
N ASN A 184 -20.31 -10.94 0.01
CA ASN A 184 -20.38 -10.15 1.24
C ASN A 184 -19.00 -9.92 1.86
N ALA A 185 -18.12 -10.91 1.83
CA ALA A 185 -16.75 -10.77 2.32
C ALA A 185 -15.97 -9.74 1.48
N LEU A 186 -16.09 -9.79 0.15
CA LEU A 186 -15.43 -8.84 -0.75
C LEU A 186 -15.97 -7.42 -0.58
N HIS A 187 -17.30 -7.23 -0.42
CA HIS A 187 -17.89 -5.92 -0.11
C HIS A 187 -17.35 -5.35 1.22
N LYS A 188 -17.31 -6.16 2.28
CA LYS A 188 -16.73 -5.75 3.57
C LYS A 188 -15.25 -5.38 3.45
N THR A 189 -14.47 -6.16 2.71
CA THR A 189 -13.05 -5.85 2.48
C THR A 189 -12.88 -4.59 1.62
N ALA A 190 -13.79 -4.34 0.67
CA ALA A 190 -13.80 -3.10 -0.09
C ALA A 190 -14.03 -1.88 0.80
N ASP A 191 -14.94 -1.97 1.77
CA ASP A 191 -15.17 -0.89 2.74
C ASP A 191 -13.95 -0.66 3.64
N LYS A 192 -13.31 -1.73 4.15
CA LYS A 192 -12.03 -1.64 4.86
C LYS A 192 -10.93 -0.95 4.03
N SER A 193 -10.91 -1.16 2.71
CA SER A 193 -9.97 -0.47 1.81
C SER A 193 -10.23 1.03 1.75
N LYS A 194 -11.50 1.48 1.76
CA LYS A 194 -11.85 2.91 1.83
C LYS A 194 -11.51 3.52 3.18
N GLU A 195 -11.72 2.78 4.27
CA GLU A 195 -11.29 3.18 5.61
C GLU A 195 -9.77 3.35 5.66
N ALA A 196 -9.01 2.38 5.15
CA ALA A 196 -7.55 2.46 5.06
C ALA A 196 -7.08 3.68 4.24
N ALA A 197 -7.79 4.02 3.15
CA ALA A 197 -7.49 5.21 2.36
C ALA A 197 -7.70 6.50 3.17
N THR A 198 -8.76 6.53 3.99
CA THR A 198 -9.08 7.65 4.88
C THR A 198 -8.06 7.79 6.01
N ASP A 199 -7.67 6.69 6.64
CA ASP A 199 -6.62 6.65 7.67
C ASP A 199 -5.29 7.19 7.14
N LEU A 200 -4.90 6.74 5.94
CA LEU A 200 -3.67 7.19 5.29
C LEU A 200 -3.73 8.70 5.00
N MET A 201 -4.89 9.23 4.58
CA MET A 201 -5.05 10.67 4.41
C MET A 201 -4.90 11.44 5.72
N SER A 202 -5.43 10.91 6.83
CA SER A 202 -5.33 11.51 8.15
C SER A 202 -3.88 11.53 8.63
N LEU A 203 -3.17 10.41 8.46
CA LEU A 203 -1.75 10.27 8.78
C LEU A 203 -0.89 11.26 7.98
N ALA A 204 -1.09 11.32 6.67
CA ALA A 204 -0.38 12.27 5.80
C ALA A 204 -0.68 13.73 6.18
N LYS A 205 -1.94 14.06 6.53
CA LYS A 205 -2.30 15.41 7.00
C LYS A 205 -1.60 15.75 8.32
N LYS A 206 -1.46 14.78 9.22
CA LYS A 206 -0.70 14.94 10.47
C LYS A 206 0.79 15.18 10.19
N HIS A 207 1.38 14.44 9.25
CA HIS A 207 2.78 14.62 8.85
C HIS A 207 3.02 15.99 8.19
N SER A 208 2.16 16.38 7.24
CA SER A 208 2.22 17.70 6.59
C SER A 208 2.11 18.84 7.62
N LYS A 209 1.14 18.77 8.55
CA LYS A 209 1.02 19.76 9.63
C LYS A 209 2.27 19.80 10.52
N LYS A 210 2.86 18.66 10.87
CA LYS A 210 4.08 18.61 11.68
C LYS A 210 5.25 19.26 10.93
N LEU A 211 5.38 19.01 9.62
CA LEU A 211 6.36 19.69 8.78
C LEU A 211 6.13 21.21 8.84
N THR A 212 4.95 21.69 8.43
CA THR A 212 4.73 23.14 8.26
C THR A 212 4.76 23.91 9.57
N SER A 213 4.11 23.40 10.63
CA SER A 213 4.04 24.11 11.92
C SER A 213 5.36 24.13 12.68
N HIS A 214 6.12 23.02 12.64
CA HIS A 214 7.30 22.85 13.48
C HIS A 214 8.59 23.31 12.80
N SER A 215 8.62 23.39 11.47
CA SER A 215 9.83 23.72 10.73
C SER A 215 9.89 25.18 10.29
N LEU A 216 8.80 25.78 9.78
CA LEU A 216 8.80 27.20 9.39
C LEU A 216 8.92 28.15 10.59
N SER A 217 8.25 27.85 11.70
CA SER A 217 8.36 28.65 12.94
C SER A 217 9.77 28.56 13.53
N LYS A 218 10.34 27.35 13.61
CA LYS A 218 11.68 27.13 14.15
C LYS A 218 12.79 27.67 13.25
N VAL A 219 12.67 27.54 11.92
CA VAL A 219 13.61 28.17 10.99
C VAL A 219 13.57 29.69 11.17
N SER A 220 12.39 30.31 11.19
CA SER A 220 12.24 31.75 11.46
C SER A 220 12.85 32.18 12.80
N ASP A 221 12.53 31.47 13.89
CA ASP A 221 13.03 31.81 15.23
C ASP A 221 14.54 31.56 15.38
N TRP A 222 15.05 30.53 14.71
CA TRP A 222 16.47 30.21 14.69
C TRP A 222 17.27 31.22 13.86
N LEU A 223 16.75 31.64 12.70
CA LEU A 223 17.33 32.70 11.88
C LEU A 223 17.37 34.03 12.65
N LYS A 224 16.32 34.37 13.40
CA LYS A 224 16.33 35.52 14.30
C LYS A 224 17.43 35.42 15.36
N LYS A 225 17.59 34.26 16.01
CA LYS A 225 18.65 34.03 17.00
C LYS A 225 20.05 34.12 16.40
N LEU A 226 20.25 33.62 15.19
CA LEU A 226 21.52 33.70 14.47
C LEU A 226 21.86 35.12 14.04
N SER A 227 20.90 35.84 13.47
CA SER A 227 21.05 37.25 13.11
C SER A 227 21.44 38.09 14.32
N ASN A 228 20.77 37.90 15.46
CA ASN A 228 21.10 38.59 16.71
C ASN A 228 22.51 38.26 17.23
N LYS A 229 23.08 37.10 16.88
CA LYS A 229 24.39 36.64 17.34
C LYS A 229 25.53 37.04 16.42
N ILE A 230 25.24 37.35 15.16
CA ILE A 230 26.19 37.89 14.18
C ILE A 230 26.30 39.43 14.31
N ASN A 231 25.19 40.08 14.68
CA ASN A 231 25.12 41.54 14.87
C ASN A 231 25.48 42.01 16.30
N SER A 232 25.90 41.11 17.19
CA SER A 232 26.37 41.40 18.56
C SER A 232 27.89 41.29 18.65
#